data_AF-A0A2V7R501-F1
#
_entry.id   AF-A0A2V7R501-F1
#
_cell.length_a   1.000
_cell.length_b   1.000
_cell.length_c   1.000
_cell.angle_alpha   90.00
_cell.angle_beta   90.00
_cell.angle_gamma   90.00
#
_symmetry.space_group_name_H-M   'P 1'
#
loop_
_entity.id
_entity.type
_entity.pdbx_description
1 polymer ?
#
loop_
_entity_poly.entity_id
_entity_poly.type
_entity_poly.pdbx_seq_one_letter_code
_entity_poly.pdbx_strand_id
1 'polypeptide(L)'
;MTTGLIIFGVTYLLIAVQRLPFVHLNRPAASLLGAVAMVVCGVLSLPDAYAAIDLDVLVFLLGVMLIVGYLEVGKFFEWAAESVLRRARTPQRLLLGVVVGGGLLSALFVNDTVCLVVTPVLLAALGPLRRRPTPYLLGLAMGANVGSVLSITGNPQNMLVGIWSGASFGGFLVRMLPVGVGGLAITYGCLRWAYRDELREPFREGLETVPVALDRPLVAKGLALFAVAVIAWLAGGSLPLVAVTAGAAMVAVAQRDPAYAINRVEWSLLLFFGSLFVVMRGFERAVADPWIHAHGLGLAWGSDWSLATTLSAVMVVLSNLVSNVPAVMLWRSVIPNLPRTDLVWRL
;
A
#
# COMPACT_ATOMS: atom_id res chain seq x y z
N MET A 1 8.21 -30.53 9.14
CA MET A 1 8.38 -29.91 7.80
C MET A 1 7.07 -29.92 7.00
N THR A 2 6.45 -31.08 6.77
CA THR A 2 5.24 -31.22 5.94
C THR A 2 4.03 -30.45 6.48
N THR A 3 3.72 -30.51 7.78
CA THR A 3 2.57 -29.81 8.37
C THR A 3 2.63 -28.30 8.18
N GLY A 4 3.77 -27.67 8.46
CA GLY A 4 3.97 -26.24 8.28
C GLY A 4 3.86 -25.81 6.81
N LEU A 5 4.40 -26.60 5.89
CA LEU A 5 4.27 -26.34 4.45
C LEU A 5 2.81 -26.42 3.97
N ILE A 6 2.05 -27.41 4.45
CA ILE A 6 0.64 -27.57 4.11
C ILE A 6 -0.18 -26.39 4.65
N ILE A 7 -0.01 -26.04 5.93
CA ILE A 7 -0.72 -24.90 6.54
C ILE A 7 -0.37 -23.62 5.80
N PHE A 8 0.91 -23.38 5.50
CA PHE A 8 1.35 -22.24 4.72
C PHE A 8 0.69 -22.21 3.34
N GLY A 9 0.80 -23.29 2.57
CA GLY A 9 0.25 -23.38 1.21
C GLY A 9 -1.27 -23.17 1.16
N VAL A 10 -2.01 -23.78 2.08
CA VAL A 10 -3.47 -23.58 2.21
C VAL A 10 -3.79 -22.14 2.58
N THR A 11 -3.11 -21.58 3.59
CA THR A 11 -3.32 -20.18 4.01
C THR A 11 -3.05 -19.21 2.87
N TYR A 12 -1.96 -19.42 2.14
CA TYR A 12 -1.59 -18.58 1.00
C TYR A 12 -2.58 -18.68 -0.14
N LEU A 13 -3.06 -19.89 -0.45
CA LEU A 13 -4.09 -20.12 -1.45
C LEU A 13 -5.39 -19.39 -1.06
N LEU A 14 -5.78 -19.43 0.22
CA LEU A 14 -6.95 -18.71 0.72
C LEU A 14 -6.78 -17.19 0.63
N ILE A 15 -5.58 -16.65 0.85
CA ILE A 15 -5.29 -15.21 0.71
C ILE A 15 -5.30 -14.79 -0.77
N ALA A 16 -4.79 -15.64 -1.67
CA ALA A 16 -4.70 -15.37 -3.11
C ALA A 16 -6.08 -15.50 -3.80
N VAL A 17 -6.85 -16.55 -3.48
CA VAL A 17 -8.15 -16.82 -4.08
C VAL A 17 -9.23 -16.04 -3.33
N GLN A 18 -9.45 -14.79 -3.74
CA GLN A 18 -10.35 -13.84 -3.08
C GLN A 18 -11.84 -14.26 -3.04
N ARG A 19 -12.25 -15.28 -3.81
CA ARG A 19 -13.65 -15.75 -3.91
C ARG A 19 -13.73 -17.25 -4.18
N LEU A 20 -13.55 -18.06 -3.15
CA LEU A 20 -13.95 -19.46 -3.25
C LEU A 20 -15.49 -19.55 -3.14
N PRO A 21 -16.18 -20.24 -4.05
CA PRO A 21 -17.65 -20.28 -4.09
C PRO A 21 -18.29 -20.85 -2.80
N PHE A 22 -17.52 -21.56 -1.97
CA PHE A 22 -18.00 -22.22 -0.76
C PHE A 22 -17.47 -21.59 0.54
N VAL A 23 -16.61 -20.57 0.48
CA VAL A 23 -15.92 -20.03 1.67
C VAL A 23 -15.84 -18.50 1.60
N HIS A 24 -16.60 -17.83 2.46
CA HIS A 24 -16.61 -16.36 2.60
C HIS A 24 -15.47 -15.87 3.50
N LEU A 25 -14.22 -16.23 3.20
CA LEU A 25 -13.05 -15.74 3.94
C LEU A 25 -12.45 -14.52 3.23
N ASN A 26 -12.27 -13.43 3.98
CA ASN A 26 -11.45 -12.31 3.53
C ASN A 26 -9.97 -12.58 3.88
N ARG A 27 -9.05 -11.80 3.30
CA ARG A 27 -7.59 -11.97 3.52
C ARG A 27 -7.20 -11.99 5.01
N PRO A 28 -7.72 -11.09 5.88
CA PRO A 28 -7.42 -11.11 7.31
C PRO A 28 -7.90 -12.37 8.03
N ALA A 29 -9.10 -12.89 7.71
CA ALA A 29 -9.60 -14.11 8.32
C ALA A 29 -8.77 -15.33 7.90
N ALA A 30 -8.39 -15.41 6.61
CA ALA A 30 -7.51 -16.47 6.12
C ALA A 30 -6.15 -16.46 6.83
N SER A 31 -5.51 -15.30 6.99
CA SER A 31 -4.23 -15.22 7.69
C SER A 31 -4.35 -15.55 9.18
N LEU A 32 -5.44 -15.14 9.83
CA LEU A 32 -5.71 -15.49 11.23
C LEU A 32 -5.87 -17.00 11.43
N LEU A 33 -6.66 -17.67 10.58
CA LEU A 33 -6.83 -19.12 10.63
C LEU A 33 -5.49 -19.85 10.42
N GLY A 34 -4.69 -19.37 9.47
CA GLY A 34 -3.34 -19.88 9.26
C GLY A 34 -2.44 -19.71 10.49
N ALA A 35 -2.45 -18.54 11.10
CA ALA A 35 -1.64 -18.23 12.29
C ALA A 35 -2.01 -19.14 13.47
N VAL A 36 -3.32 -19.30 13.72
CA VAL A 36 -3.83 -20.19 14.77
C VAL A 36 -3.46 -21.64 14.46
N ALA A 37 -3.61 -22.09 13.20
CA ALA A 37 -3.23 -23.44 12.80
C ALA A 37 -1.74 -23.72 13.00
N MET A 38 -0.85 -22.76 12.70
CA MET A 38 0.58 -22.90 12.95
C MET A 38 0.90 -23.17 14.43
N VAL A 39 0.17 -22.54 15.35
CA VAL A 39 0.36 -22.73 16.80
C VAL A 39 -0.30 -24.03 17.28
N VAL A 40 -1.55 -24.27 16.91
CA VAL A 40 -2.32 -25.46 17.36
C VAL A 40 -1.69 -26.75 16.87
N CYS A 41 -1.15 -26.77 15.64
CA CYS A 41 -0.45 -27.93 15.09
C CYS A 41 1.01 -28.07 15.58
N GLY A 42 1.46 -27.20 16.50
CA GLY A 42 2.80 -27.26 17.09
C GLY A 42 3.94 -26.90 16.13
N VAL A 43 3.65 -26.22 15.00
CA VAL A 43 4.68 -25.71 14.09
C VAL A 43 5.42 -24.54 14.75
N LEU A 44 4.70 -23.73 15.53
CA LEU A 44 5.24 -22.66 16.36
C LEU A 44 4.74 -22.79 17.79
N SER A 45 5.58 -22.44 18.75
CA SER A 45 5.11 -22.21 20.12
C SER A 45 4.34 -20.89 20.19
N LEU A 46 3.44 -20.76 21.17
CA LEU A 46 2.70 -19.50 21.37
C LEU A 46 3.63 -18.29 21.68
N PRO A 47 4.68 -18.42 22.52
CA PRO A 47 5.67 -17.35 22.69
C PRO A 47 6.40 -16.96 21.40
N ASP A 48 6.74 -17.94 20.56
CA ASP A 48 7.38 -17.67 19.26
C ASP A 48 6.42 -16.95 18.31
N ALA A 49 5.12 -17.27 18.36
CA ALA A 49 4.10 -16.56 17.60
C ALA A 49 4.00 -15.10 18.02
N TYR A 50 4.05 -14.78 19.33
CA TYR A 50 4.09 -13.40 19.79
C TYR A 50 5.34 -12.66 19.33
N ALA A 51 6.50 -13.31 19.43
CA ALA A 51 7.78 -12.75 18.97
C ALA A 51 7.86 -12.60 17.44
N ALA A 52 7.03 -13.32 16.68
CA ALA A 52 6.97 -13.18 15.24
C ALA A 52 6.36 -11.85 14.80
N ILE A 53 5.45 -11.28 15.61
CA ILE A 53 4.70 -10.07 15.26
C ILE A 53 5.63 -8.85 15.27
N ASP A 54 5.78 -8.22 14.10
CA ASP A 54 6.60 -7.02 13.93
C ASP A 54 5.84 -5.78 14.42
N LEU A 55 6.08 -5.39 15.68
CA LEU A 55 5.38 -4.27 16.31
C LEU A 55 5.73 -2.92 15.66
N ASP A 56 6.94 -2.76 15.12
CA ASP A 56 7.33 -1.53 14.43
C ASP A 56 6.42 -1.29 13.23
N VAL A 57 6.14 -2.33 12.43
CA VAL A 57 5.21 -2.22 11.32
C VAL A 57 3.79 -1.87 11.80
N LEU A 58 3.29 -2.54 12.83
CA LEU A 58 1.91 -2.31 13.32
C LEU A 58 1.74 -0.91 13.91
N VAL A 59 2.71 -0.44 14.70
CA VAL A 59 2.72 0.89 15.30
C VAL A 59 2.85 1.97 14.23
N PHE A 60 3.68 1.74 13.21
CA PHE A 60 3.79 2.63 12.06
C PHE A 60 2.46 2.77 11.31
N LEU A 61 1.86 1.63 10.93
CA LEU A 61 0.57 1.59 10.22
C LEU A 61 -0.51 2.32 11.01
N LEU A 62 -0.64 2.02 12.31
CA LEU A 62 -1.62 2.66 13.18
C LEU A 62 -1.46 4.19 13.20
N GLY A 63 -0.24 4.68 13.34
CA GLY A 63 0.04 6.12 13.35
C GLY A 63 -0.38 6.84 12.07
N VAL A 64 -0.01 6.28 10.91
CA VAL A 64 -0.39 6.83 9.61
C VAL A 64 -1.91 6.73 9.39
N MET A 65 -2.53 5.60 9.72
CA MET A 65 -3.98 5.39 9.58
C MET A 65 -4.80 6.35 10.45
N LEU A 66 -4.33 6.71 11.64
CA LEU A 66 -5.01 7.70 12.48
C LEU A 66 -5.03 9.08 11.80
N ILE A 67 -3.91 9.52 11.24
CA ILE A 67 -3.84 10.80 10.52
C ILE A 67 -4.74 10.77 9.29
N VAL A 68 -4.65 9.70 8.50
CA VAL A 68 -5.48 9.49 7.30
C VAL A 68 -6.97 9.50 7.67
N GLY A 69 -7.35 8.81 8.75
CA GLY A 69 -8.73 8.76 9.23
C GLY A 69 -9.27 10.13 9.60
N TYR A 70 -8.48 11.00 10.25
CA TYR A 70 -8.92 12.37 10.51
C TYR A 70 -9.00 13.24 9.25
N LEU A 71 -8.12 13.05 8.27
CA LEU A 71 -8.21 13.73 6.97
C LEU A 71 -9.46 13.30 6.20
N GLU A 72 -9.82 12.02 6.28
CA GLU A 72 -11.06 11.48 5.70
C GLU A 72 -12.30 12.04 6.40
N VAL A 73 -12.33 12.07 7.74
CA VAL A 73 -13.40 12.74 8.51
C VAL A 73 -13.51 14.22 8.12
N GLY A 74 -12.39 14.88 7.85
CA GLY A 74 -12.33 16.26 7.39
C GLY A 74 -12.72 16.48 5.93
N LYS A 75 -13.01 15.41 5.17
CA LYS A 75 -13.34 15.41 3.73
C LYS A 75 -12.22 15.92 2.81
N PHE A 76 -10.97 15.74 3.23
CA PHE A 76 -9.80 16.20 2.48
C PHE A 76 -9.69 15.53 1.10
N PHE A 77 -9.89 14.21 1.04
CA PHE A 77 -9.73 13.45 -0.20
C PHE A 77 -10.81 13.81 -1.22
N GLU A 78 -12.05 14.00 -0.78
CA GLU A 78 -13.15 14.46 -1.63
C GLU A 78 -12.90 15.88 -2.13
N TRP A 79 -12.42 16.78 -1.27
CA TRP A 79 -12.03 18.13 -1.67
C TRP A 79 -10.88 18.14 -2.68
N ALA A 80 -9.90 17.25 -2.53
CA ALA A 80 -8.78 17.10 -3.46
C ALA A 80 -9.26 16.58 -4.83
N ALA A 81 -10.15 15.59 -4.83
CA ALA A 81 -10.80 15.07 -6.03
C ALA A 81 -11.63 16.15 -6.73
N GLU A 82 -12.45 16.90 -5.99
CA GLU A 82 -13.22 18.02 -6.51
C GLU A 82 -12.31 19.10 -7.11
N SER A 83 -11.19 19.38 -6.44
CA SER A 83 -10.18 20.33 -6.90
C SER A 83 -9.55 19.93 -8.24
N VAL A 84 -9.33 18.64 -8.48
CA VAL A 84 -8.88 18.11 -9.77
C VAL A 84 -9.98 18.29 -10.82
N LEU A 85 -11.21 17.91 -10.47
CA LEU A 85 -12.38 18.01 -11.36
C LEU A 85 -12.59 19.45 -11.83
N ARG A 86 -12.62 20.44 -10.92
CA ARG A 86 -12.83 21.86 -11.27
C ARG A 86 -11.76 22.44 -12.21
N ARG A 87 -10.52 21.94 -12.12
CA ARG A 87 -9.41 22.39 -12.98
C ARG A 87 -9.38 21.66 -14.33
N ALA A 88 -9.92 20.45 -14.38
CA ALA A 88 -9.95 19.63 -15.57
C ALA A 88 -11.03 20.11 -16.53
N ARG A 89 -10.66 20.92 -17.52
CA ARG A 89 -11.60 21.42 -18.56
C ARG A 89 -11.74 20.50 -19.77
N THR A 90 -10.98 19.41 -19.84
CA THR A 90 -11.02 18.44 -20.94
C THR A 90 -10.89 17.01 -20.43
N PRO A 91 -11.40 16.00 -21.17
CA PRO A 91 -11.28 14.60 -20.79
C PRO A 91 -9.84 14.16 -20.52
N GLN A 92 -8.90 14.63 -21.35
CA GLN A 92 -7.47 14.32 -21.21
C GLN A 92 -6.86 14.94 -19.97
N ARG A 93 -7.22 16.20 -19.65
CA ARG A 93 -6.77 16.87 -18.42
C ARG A 93 -7.38 16.22 -17.18
N LEU A 94 -8.62 15.75 -17.28
CA LEU A 94 -9.24 15.00 -16.20
C LEU A 94 -8.53 13.68 -15.96
N LEU A 95 -8.23 12.92 -17.02
CA LEU A 95 -7.49 11.67 -16.91
C LEU A 95 -6.10 11.91 -16.30
N LEU A 96 -5.37 12.92 -16.78
CA LEU A 96 -4.07 13.29 -16.23
C LEU A 96 -4.18 13.67 -14.75
N GLY A 97 -5.17 14.50 -14.42
CA GLY A 97 -5.41 14.95 -13.05
C GLY A 97 -5.79 13.81 -12.10
N VAL A 98 -6.55 12.82 -12.57
CA VAL A 98 -6.90 11.62 -11.79
C VAL A 98 -5.70 10.70 -11.62
N VAL A 99 -4.92 10.45 -12.67
CA VAL A 99 -3.72 9.60 -12.61
C VAL A 99 -2.66 10.23 -11.69
N VAL A 100 -2.31 11.50 -11.93
CA VAL A 100 -1.28 12.19 -11.16
C VAL A 100 -1.78 12.56 -9.77
N GLY A 101 -2.99 13.10 -9.66
CA GLY A 101 -3.58 13.47 -8.37
C GLY A 101 -3.82 12.26 -7.48
N GLY A 102 -4.41 11.19 -8.02
CA GLY A 102 -4.56 9.92 -7.32
C GLY A 102 -3.22 9.30 -6.93
N GLY A 103 -2.23 9.34 -7.83
CA GLY A 103 -0.87 8.87 -7.55
C GLY A 103 -0.15 9.66 -6.46
N LEU A 104 -0.25 11.00 -6.47
CA LEU A 104 0.36 11.85 -5.45
C LEU A 104 -0.36 11.73 -4.09
N LEU A 105 -1.69 11.68 -4.09
CA LEU A 105 -2.45 11.40 -2.87
C LEU A 105 -2.07 10.04 -2.32
N SER A 106 -1.95 9.03 -3.18
CA SER A 106 -1.54 7.67 -2.81
C SER A 106 -0.08 7.59 -2.31
N ALA A 107 0.81 8.44 -2.83
CA ALA A 107 2.17 8.56 -2.32
C ALA A 107 2.19 9.16 -0.89
N LEU A 108 1.25 10.03 -0.54
CA LEU A 108 1.24 10.66 0.78
C LEU A 108 0.40 9.86 1.77
N PHE A 109 -0.71 9.29 1.30
CA PHE A 109 -1.77 8.67 2.06
C PHE A 109 -2.10 7.32 1.43
N VAL A 110 -2.35 6.29 2.25
CA VAL A 110 -2.49 4.89 1.80
C VAL A 110 -3.40 4.74 0.56
N ASN A 111 -2.93 4.00 -0.44
CA ASN A 111 -3.58 3.84 -1.75
C ASN A 111 -5.05 3.40 -1.67
N ASP A 112 -5.38 2.50 -0.72
CA ASP A 112 -6.70 1.89 -0.60
C ASP A 112 -7.73 2.95 -0.17
N THR A 113 -7.38 3.81 0.78
CA THR A 113 -8.21 4.95 1.18
C THR A 113 -8.48 5.89 0.00
N VAL A 114 -7.44 6.24 -0.76
CA VAL A 114 -7.57 7.13 -1.93
C VAL A 114 -8.53 6.53 -2.96
N CYS A 115 -8.37 5.26 -3.30
CA CYS A 115 -9.26 4.58 -4.24
C CYS A 115 -10.71 4.54 -3.75
N LEU A 116 -10.93 4.17 -2.48
CA LEU A 116 -12.28 4.01 -1.91
C LEU A 116 -13.02 5.36 -1.80
N VAL A 117 -12.33 6.43 -1.41
CA VAL A 117 -12.94 7.74 -1.20
C VAL A 117 -13.09 8.52 -2.51
N VAL A 118 -12.11 8.46 -3.42
CA VAL A 118 -12.13 9.24 -4.66
C VAL A 118 -13.04 8.60 -5.72
N THR A 119 -13.20 7.27 -5.75
CA THR A 119 -14.08 6.58 -6.70
C THR A 119 -15.52 7.11 -6.71
N PRO A 120 -16.26 7.18 -5.58
CA PRO A 120 -17.63 7.69 -5.60
C PRO A 120 -17.71 9.16 -6.04
N VAL A 121 -16.73 9.99 -5.66
CA VAL A 121 -16.65 11.40 -6.09
C VAL A 121 -16.48 11.49 -7.61
N LEU A 122 -15.59 10.67 -8.17
CA LEU A 122 -15.33 10.61 -9.59
C LEU A 122 -16.55 10.10 -10.37
N LEU A 123 -17.24 9.06 -9.88
CA LEU A 123 -18.47 8.54 -10.47
C LEU A 123 -19.59 9.58 -10.48
N ALA A 124 -19.79 10.28 -9.35
CA ALA A 124 -20.80 11.33 -9.23
C ALA A 124 -20.54 12.48 -10.22
N ALA A 125 -19.27 12.86 -10.42
CA ALA A 125 -18.92 13.92 -11.35
C ALA A 125 -19.00 13.51 -12.83
N LEU A 126 -18.75 12.23 -13.15
CA LEU A 126 -18.78 11.73 -14.53
C LEU A 126 -20.20 11.46 -15.05
N GLY A 127 -21.16 11.22 -14.15
CA GLY A 127 -22.57 10.98 -14.49
C GLY A 127 -23.18 12.11 -15.33
N PRO A 128 -23.20 13.36 -14.85
CA PRO A 128 -23.69 14.51 -15.61
C PRO A 128 -22.95 14.72 -16.94
N LEU A 129 -21.65 14.45 -16.96
CA LEU A 129 -20.83 14.57 -18.17
C LEU A 129 -21.13 13.53 -19.25
N ARG A 130 -21.98 12.53 -18.97
CA ARG A 130 -22.31 11.39 -19.84
C ARG A 130 -21.04 10.70 -20.39
N ARG A 131 -19.99 10.64 -19.57
CA ARG A 131 -18.71 10.01 -19.91
C ARG A 131 -18.66 8.60 -19.38
N ARG A 132 -18.01 7.71 -20.13
CA ARG A 132 -17.69 6.37 -19.64
C ARG A 132 -16.72 6.49 -18.46
N PRO A 133 -17.02 5.88 -17.30
CA PRO A 133 -16.16 6.00 -16.13
C PRO A 133 -14.88 5.18 -16.23
N THR A 134 -14.86 4.16 -17.09
CA THR A 134 -13.77 3.20 -17.26
C THR A 134 -12.37 3.81 -17.35
N PRO A 135 -12.05 4.73 -18.27
CA PRO A 135 -10.69 5.30 -18.37
C PRO A 135 -10.25 6.01 -17.10
N TYR A 136 -11.17 6.70 -16.41
CA TYR A 136 -10.87 7.45 -15.21
C TYR A 136 -10.73 6.56 -13.98
N LEU A 137 -11.57 5.54 -13.84
CA LEU A 137 -11.47 4.55 -12.76
C LEU A 137 -10.19 3.72 -12.88
N LEU A 138 -9.85 3.29 -14.10
CA LEU A 138 -8.57 2.64 -14.37
C LEU A 138 -7.40 3.61 -14.10
N GLY A 139 -7.54 4.87 -14.51
CA GLY A 139 -6.55 5.91 -14.21
C GLY A 139 -6.34 6.13 -12.72
N LEU A 140 -7.41 6.13 -11.93
CA LEU A 140 -7.34 6.23 -10.48
C LEU A 140 -6.66 5.01 -9.87
N ALA A 141 -7.11 3.80 -10.24
CA ALA A 141 -6.58 2.55 -9.69
C ALA A 141 -5.10 2.34 -10.04
N MET A 142 -4.74 2.49 -11.32
CA MET A 142 -3.35 2.34 -11.78
C MET A 142 -2.48 3.50 -11.29
N GLY A 143 -2.99 4.73 -11.35
CA GLY A 143 -2.28 5.92 -10.88
C GLY A 143 -2.00 5.87 -9.37
N ALA A 144 -2.97 5.49 -8.55
CA ALA A 144 -2.78 5.31 -7.11
C ALA A 144 -1.78 4.17 -6.81
N ASN A 145 -1.88 3.04 -7.52
CA ASN A 145 -0.95 1.93 -7.34
C ASN A 145 0.49 2.34 -7.66
N VAL A 146 0.73 2.89 -8.86
CA VAL A 146 2.06 3.32 -9.31
C VAL A 146 2.60 4.48 -8.49
N GLY A 147 1.76 5.48 -8.18
CA GLY A 147 2.15 6.64 -7.39
C GLY A 147 2.54 6.26 -5.96
N SER A 148 1.94 5.22 -5.38
CA SER A 148 2.28 4.78 -4.02
C SER A 148 3.76 4.39 -3.86
N VAL A 149 4.42 3.96 -4.94
CA VAL A 149 5.85 3.60 -4.96
C VAL A 149 6.77 4.77 -4.61
N LEU A 150 6.31 6.02 -4.79
CA LEU A 150 7.10 7.22 -4.51
C LEU A 150 7.49 7.38 -3.03
N SER A 151 6.80 6.70 -2.11
CA SER A 151 7.07 6.85 -0.68
C SER A 151 6.92 5.54 0.10
N ILE A 152 7.51 5.55 1.29
CA ILE A 152 7.35 4.48 2.28
C ILE A 152 5.89 4.42 2.76
N THR A 153 5.22 5.57 2.92
CA THR A 153 3.86 5.65 3.47
C THR A 153 2.77 5.29 2.47
N GLY A 154 3.08 5.20 1.18
CA GLY A 154 2.03 5.12 0.16
C GLY A 154 1.28 3.79 0.12
N ASN A 155 1.94 2.70 0.52
CA ASN A 155 1.30 1.38 0.60
C ASN A 155 2.00 0.51 1.65
N PRO A 156 1.26 -0.28 2.45
CA PRO A 156 1.82 -1.22 3.42
C PRO A 156 3.03 -2.05 2.98
N GLN A 157 3.10 -2.56 1.74
CA GLN A 157 4.32 -3.27 1.29
C GLN A 157 5.56 -2.38 1.23
N ASN A 158 5.43 -1.11 0.88
CA ASN A 158 6.54 -0.16 0.85
C ASN A 158 6.99 0.17 2.27
N MET A 159 6.06 0.17 3.23
CA MET A 159 6.35 0.34 4.65
C MET A 159 7.20 -0.81 5.18
N LEU A 160 6.84 -2.07 4.84
CA LEU A 160 7.63 -3.25 5.18
C LEU A 160 9.05 -3.14 4.63
N VAL A 161 9.19 -2.84 3.33
CA VAL A 161 10.50 -2.67 2.69
C VAL A 161 11.28 -1.53 3.35
N GLY A 162 10.66 -0.38 3.61
CA GLY A 162 11.30 0.77 4.24
C GLY A 162 11.83 0.46 5.65
N ILE A 163 11.04 -0.23 6.48
CA ILE A 163 11.43 -0.61 7.84
C ILE A 163 12.54 -1.67 7.82
N TRP A 164 12.40 -2.72 7.01
CA TRP A 164 13.36 -3.84 7.01
C TRP A 164 14.66 -3.56 6.27
N SER A 165 14.63 -2.73 5.23
CA SER A 165 15.86 -2.29 4.55
C SER A 165 16.66 -1.25 5.35
N GLY A 166 16.06 -0.64 6.38
CA GLY A 166 16.66 0.49 7.10
C GLY A 166 16.87 1.72 6.22
N ALA A 167 16.17 1.81 5.09
CA ALA A 167 16.33 2.92 4.16
C ALA A 167 15.85 4.24 4.80
N SER A 168 16.63 5.30 4.63
CA SER A 168 16.17 6.64 5.02
C SER A 168 14.98 7.06 4.16
N PHE A 169 14.01 7.74 4.76
CA PHE A 169 12.80 8.17 4.07
C PHE A 169 13.12 9.01 2.82
N GLY A 170 14.05 9.97 2.95
CA GLY A 170 14.50 10.80 1.83
C GLY A 170 15.26 10.01 0.76
N GLY A 171 16.09 9.05 1.17
CA GLY A 171 16.82 8.17 0.24
C GLY A 171 15.88 7.29 -0.58
N PHE A 172 14.84 6.74 0.05
CA PHE A 172 13.78 5.98 -0.62
C PHE A 172 13.05 6.85 -1.64
N LEU A 173 12.60 8.05 -1.23
CA LEU A 173 11.85 8.97 -2.08
C LEU A 173 12.64 9.39 -3.32
N VAL A 174 13.90 9.82 -3.17
CA VAL A 174 14.73 10.26 -4.31
C VAL A 174 14.97 9.13 -5.31
N ARG A 175 15.15 7.89 -4.81
CA ARG A 175 15.38 6.72 -5.66
C ARG A 175 14.12 6.28 -6.39
N MET A 176 12.96 6.34 -5.74
CA MET A 176 11.69 5.95 -6.33
C MET A 176 11.05 7.05 -7.18
N LEU A 177 11.51 8.29 -7.06
CA LEU A 177 11.02 9.42 -7.87
C LEU A 177 11.05 9.16 -9.39
N PRO A 178 12.18 8.75 -10.02
CA PRO A 178 12.19 8.46 -11.45
C PRO A 178 11.28 7.28 -11.82
N VAL A 179 11.18 6.27 -10.96
CA VAL A 179 10.33 5.08 -11.19
C VAL A 179 8.86 5.46 -11.13
N GLY A 180 8.43 6.19 -10.09
CA GLY A 180 7.04 6.63 -9.93
C GLY A 180 6.62 7.65 -10.98
N VAL A 181 7.44 8.66 -11.28
CA VAL A 181 7.13 9.64 -12.34
C VAL A 181 7.08 8.96 -13.71
N GLY A 182 8.07 8.10 -14.02
CA GLY A 182 8.09 7.33 -15.26
C GLY A 182 6.88 6.41 -15.38
N GLY A 183 6.54 5.69 -14.32
CA GLY A 183 5.37 4.81 -14.28
C GLY A 183 4.03 5.56 -14.43
N LEU A 184 3.88 6.72 -13.79
CA LEU A 184 2.69 7.57 -13.95
C LEU A 184 2.58 8.10 -15.38
N ALA A 185 3.70 8.50 -15.99
CA ALA A 185 3.73 8.94 -17.38
C ALA A 185 3.37 7.81 -18.35
N ILE A 186 3.89 6.60 -18.13
CA ILE A 186 3.55 5.40 -18.91
C ILE A 186 2.06 5.07 -18.73
N THR A 187 1.56 5.06 -17.50
CA THR A 187 0.15 4.79 -17.19
C THR A 187 -0.77 5.76 -17.92
N TYR A 188 -0.50 7.07 -17.82
CA TYR A 188 -1.24 8.08 -18.54
C TYR A 188 -1.15 7.90 -20.06
N GLY A 189 0.05 7.64 -20.60
CA GLY A 189 0.28 7.42 -22.03
C GLY A 189 -0.49 6.22 -22.57
N CYS A 190 -0.43 5.07 -21.88
CA CYS A 190 -1.15 3.86 -22.24
C CYS A 190 -2.66 4.06 -22.20
N LEU A 191 -3.21 4.66 -21.13
CA LEU A 191 -4.64 4.93 -21.03
C LEU A 191 -5.11 5.95 -22.07
N ARG A 192 -4.32 7.00 -22.31
CA ARG A 192 -4.61 7.99 -23.35
C ARG A 192 -4.64 7.35 -24.74
N TRP A 193 -3.74 6.41 -25.01
CA TRP A 193 -3.69 5.70 -26.28
C TRP A 193 -4.85 4.70 -26.43
N ALA A 194 -5.11 3.88 -25.40
CA ALA A 194 -6.17 2.87 -25.40
C ALA A 194 -7.57 3.49 -25.51
N TYR A 195 -7.81 4.61 -24.84
CA TYR A 195 -9.11 5.32 -24.81
C TYR A 195 -9.09 6.60 -25.66
N ARG A 196 -8.23 6.68 -26.69
CA ARG A 196 -8.02 7.89 -27.50
C ARG A 196 -9.31 8.43 -28.14
N ASP A 197 -10.21 7.54 -28.55
CA ASP A 197 -11.44 7.92 -29.24
C ASP A 197 -12.45 8.50 -28.23
N GLU A 198 -12.54 7.93 -27.03
CA GLU A 198 -13.40 8.42 -25.95
C GLU A 198 -12.92 9.76 -25.35
N LEU A 199 -11.59 10.00 -25.38
CA LEU A 199 -10.95 11.20 -24.81
C LEU A 199 -10.87 12.39 -25.78
N ARG A 200 -11.21 12.21 -27.06
CA ARG A 200 -11.21 13.27 -28.08
C ARG A 200 -12.44 14.15 -28.02
N GLU A 201 -13.57 13.59 -27.62
CA GLU A 201 -14.82 14.33 -27.54
C GLU A 201 -14.82 15.31 -26.35
N PRO A 202 -15.16 16.59 -26.54
CA PRO A 202 -15.24 17.55 -25.44
C PRO A 202 -16.35 17.19 -24.43
N PHE A 203 -16.30 17.75 -23.24
CA PHE A 203 -17.40 17.60 -22.28
C PHE A 203 -18.70 18.16 -22.88
N ARG A 204 -19.79 17.40 -22.75
CA ARG A 204 -21.10 17.79 -23.31
C ARG A 204 -21.79 18.86 -22.45
N GLU A 205 -21.52 18.84 -21.16
CA GLU A 205 -22.02 19.78 -20.16
C GLU A 205 -20.86 20.33 -19.33
N GLY A 206 -21.09 21.44 -18.64
CA GLY A 206 -20.13 21.97 -17.68
C GLY A 206 -19.96 21.02 -16.49
N LEU A 207 -18.75 20.98 -15.93
CA LEU A 207 -18.50 20.30 -14.66
C LEU A 207 -19.20 21.07 -13.54
N GLU A 208 -20.43 20.70 -13.22
CA GLU A 208 -21.09 21.11 -11.99
C GLU A 208 -20.57 20.24 -10.85
N THR A 209 -19.61 20.78 -10.08
CA THR A 209 -19.17 20.14 -8.85
C THR A 209 -20.03 20.63 -7.69
N VAL A 210 -20.56 19.70 -6.90
CA VAL A 210 -21.17 20.04 -5.61
C VAL A 210 -20.02 20.36 -4.65
N PRO A 211 -19.96 21.58 -4.09
CA PRO A 211 -18.85 21.97 -3.24
C PRO A 211 -18.78 21.09 -2.00
N VAL A 212 -17.62 20.48 -1.76
CA VAL A 212 -17.38 19.67 -0.58
C VAL A 212 -17.21 20.58 0.64
N ALA A 213 -18.03 20.37 1.66
CA ALA A 213 -17.90 21.02 2.96
C ALA A 213 -16.65 20.50 3.70
N LEU A 214 -15.52 21.17 3.46
CA LEU A 214 -14.20 20.84 4.05
C LEU A 214 -14.11 21.32 5.50
N ASP A 215 -13.75 20.43 6.42
CA ASP A 215 -13.39 20.80 7.79
C ASP A 215 -11.95 21.34 7.83
N ARG A 216 -11.82 22.62 7.43
CA ARG A 216 -10.52 23.30 7.32
C ARG A 216 -9.63 23.19 8.56
N PRO A 217 -10.10 23.42 9.81
CA PRO A 217 -9.21 23.32 10.96
C PRO A 217 -8.73 21.89 11.20
N LEU A 218 -9.60 20.88 11.01
CA LEU A 218 -9.19 19.48 11.19
C LEU A 218 -8.16 19.05 10.14
N VAL A 219 -8.41 19.40 8.86
CA VAL A 219 -7.51 19.10 7.76
C VAL A 219 -6.18 19.83 7.90
N ALA A 220 -6.18 21.11 8.30
CA ALA A 220 -4.97 21.87 8.53
C ALA A 220 -4.10 21.24 9.63
N LYS A 221 -4.70 20.81 10.75
CA LYS A 221 -4.00 20.10 11.84
C LYS A 221 -3.42 18.77 11.35
N GLY A 222 -4.20 17.98 10.61
CA GLY A 222 -3.76 16.70 10.05
C GLY A 222 -2.59 16.85 9.07
N LEU A 223 -2.68 17.79 8.13
CA LEU A 223 -1.61 18.09 7.18
C LEU A 223 -0.36 18.65 7.87
N ALA A 224 -0.52 19.51 8.89
CA ALA A 224 0.61 20.05 9.65
C ALA A 224 1.34 18.94 10.42
N LEU A 225 0.63 18.06 11.11
CA LEU A 225 1.24 16.93 11.83
C LEU A 225 1.88 15.92 10.88
N PHE A 226 1.26 15.68 9.72
CA PHE A 226 1.87 14.85 8.69
C PHE A 226 3.17 15.48 8.15
N ALA A 227 3.18 16.80 7.90
CA ALA A 227 4.38 17.51 7.48
C ALA A 227 5.50 17.45 8.53
N VAL A 228 5.14 17.61 9.82
CA VAL A 228 6.10 17.43 10.94
C VAL A 228 6.65 16.00 10.96
N ALA A 229 5.81 14.98 10.76
CA ALA A 229 6.24 13.59 10.68
C ALA A 229 7.21 13.36 9.52
N VAL A 230 6.91 13.91 8.33
CA VAL A 230 7.80 13.85 7.16
C VAL A 230 9.14 14.51 7.45
N ILE A 231 9.16 15.71 8.06
CA ILE A 231 10.40 16.40 8.45
C ILE A 231 11.20 15.55 9.44
N ALA A 232 10.54 14.96 10.44
CA ALA A 232 11.21 14.10 11.41
C ALA A 232 11.81 12.83 10.76
N TRP A 233 11.11 12.20 9.81
CA TRP A 233 11.65 11.07 9.05
C TRP A 233 12.83 11.48 8.16
N LEU A 234 12.76 12.65 7.51
CA LEU A 234 13.87 13.20 6.73
C LEU A 234 15.10 13.52 7.60
N ALA A 235 14.89 13.89 8.86
CA ALA A 235 15.93 14.09 9.86
C ALA A 235 16.48 12.78 10.47
N GLY A 236 16.02 11.61 10.01
CA GLY A 236 16.48 10.30 10.51
C GLY A 236 15.72 9.77 11.72
N GLY A 237 14.57 10.35 12.05
CA GLY A 237 13.70 9.84 13.10
C GLY A 237 13.15 8.45 12.78
N SER A 238 12.97 7.64 13.83
CA SER A 238 12.38 6.29 13.71
C SER A 238 11.02 6.35 13.04
N LEU A 239 10.86 5.58 11.95
CA LEU A 239 9.60 5.47 11.21
C LEU A 239 8.41 5.22 12.15
N PRO A 240 8.38 4.11 12.94
CA PRO A 240 7.23 3.78 13.79
C PRO A 240 6.97 4.81 14.88
N LEU A 241 8.02 5.27 15.57
CA LEU A 241 7.87 6.19 16.70
C LEU A 241 7.29 7.53 16.24
N VAL A 242 7.80 8.08 15.14
CA VAL A 242 7.32 9.35 14.58
C VAL A 242 5.88 9.21 14.11
N ALA A 243 5.53 8.11 13.45
CA ALA A 243 4.17 7.86 12.96
C ALA A 243 3.16 7.82 14.12
N VAL A 244 3.41 7.00 15.15
CA VAL A 244 2.48 6.86 16.28
C VAL A 244 2.41 8.13 17.11
N THR A 245 3.52 8.85 17.28
CA THR A 245 3.53 10.14 17.98
C THR A 245 2.68 11.17 17.25
N ALA A 246 2.80 11.25 15.92
CA ALA A 246 1.98 12.14 15.11
C ALA A 246 0.49 11.74 15.13
N GLY A 247 0.17 10.45 15.08
CA GLY A 247 -1.19 9.93 15.24
C GLY A 247 -1.80 10.26 16.61
N ALA A 248 -1.05 10.03 17.70
CA ALA A 248 -1.47 10.34 19.06
C ALA A 248 -1.64 11.85 19.28
N ALA A 249 -0.71 12.66 18.75
CA ALA A 249 -0.82 14.11 18.75
C ALA A 249 -2.08 14.56 18.01
N MET A 250 -2.40 13.94 16.87
CA MET A 250 -3.62 14.25 16.13
C MET A 250 -4.87 13.97 16.96
N VAL A 251 -4.93 12.84 17.67
CA VAL A 251 -6.04 12.54 18.60
C VAL A 251 -6.18 13.63 19.67
N ALA A 252 -5.07 14.10 20.25
CA ALA A 252 -5.10 15.14 21.27
C ALA A 252 -5.55 16.52 20.73
N VAL A 253 -5.08 16.91 19.54
CA VAL A 253 -5.34 18.25 18.99
C VAL A 253 -6.60 18.35 18.14
N ALA A 254 -7.16 17.21 17.68
CA ALA A 254 -8.34 17.19 16.82
C ALA A 254 -9.55 17.87 17.47
N GLN A 255 -9.67 17.79 18.81
CA GLN A 255 -10.83 18.31 19.57
C GLN A 255 -12.17 17.77 19.00
N ARG A 256 -12.15 16.53 18.53
CA ARG A 256 -13.30 15.77 18.05
C ARG A 256 -13.30 14.43 18.77
N ASP A 257 -14.45 13.75 18.76
CA ASP A 257 -14.54 12.41 19.30
C ASP A 257 -13.52 11.50 18.58
N PRO A 258 -12.53 10.92 19.30
CA PRO A 258 -11.54 10.02 18.72
C PRO A 258 -12.17 8.83 18.00
N ALA A 259 -13.38 8.42 18.39
CA ALA A 259 -14.12 7.33 17.76
C ALA A 259 -14.25 7.53 16.24
N TYR A 260 -14.40 8.77 15.76
CA TYR A 260 -14.52 9.03 14.32
C TYR A 260 -13.28 8.60 13.53
N ALA A 261 -12.07 8.86 14.05
CA ALA A 261 -10.83 8.46 13.38
C ALA A 261 -10.48 7.00 13.65
N ILE A 262 -10.69 6.53 14.88
CA ILE A 262 -10.47 5.13 15.29
C ILE A 262 -11.33 4.17 14.45
N ASN A 263 -12.57 4.55 14.12
CA ASN A 263 -13.43 3.76 13.25
C ASN A 263 -13.00 3.76 11.78
N ARG A 264 -12.15 4.70 11.36
CA ARG A 264 -11.55 4.74 10.01
C ARG A 264 -10.23 3.99 9.91
N VAL A 265 -9.64 3.60 11.05
CA VAL A 265 -8.44 2.74 11.05
C VAL A 265 -8.81 1.40 10.45
N GLU A 266 -7.96 0.91 9.55
CA GLU A 266 -8.12 -0.41 8.93
C GLU A 266 -7.66 -1.52 9.88
N TRP A 267 -8.45 -1.79 10.92
CA TRP A 267 -8.18 -2.85 11.91
C TRP A 267 -7.98 -4.22 11.27
N SER A 268 -8.71 -4.47 10.18
CA SER A 268 -8.59 -5.70 9.39
C SER A 268 -7.20 -5.85 8.77
N LEU A 269 -6.55 -4.74 8.39
CA LEU A 269 -5.20 -4.74 7.84
C LEU A 269 -4.17 -5.00 8.94
N LEU A 270 -4.31 -4.38 10.11
CA LEU A 270 -3.45 -4.67 11.28
C LEU A 270 -3.53 -6.14 11.71
N LEU A 271 -4.74 -6.69 11.79
CA LEU A 271 -4.97 -8.12 12.07
C LEU A 271 -4.33 -9.00 11.00
N PHE A 272 -4.48 -8.62 9.72
CA PHE A 272 -3.89 -9.34 8.60
C PHE A 272 -2.36 -9.41 8.73
N PHE A 273 -1.69 -8.30 8.98
CA PHE A 273 -0.23 -8.24 9.17
C PHE A 273 0.23 -9.04 10.39
N GLY A 274 -0.39 -8.83 11.55
CA GLY A 274 -0.05 -9.57 12.77
C GLY A 274 -0.14 -11.08 12.56
N SER A 275 -1.22 -11.55 11.95
CA SER A 275 -1.42 -12.98 11.67
C SER A 275 -0.47 -13.49 10.59
N LEU A 276 -0.23 -12.70 9.54
CA LEU A 276 0.67 -13.10 8.45
C LEU A 276 2.12 -13.19 8.92
N PHE A 277 2.57 -12.37 9.87
CA PHE A 277 3.89 -12.51 10.49
C PHE A 277 4.07 -13.86 11.18
N VAL A 278 3.04 -14.34 11.88
CA VAL A 278 3.05 -15.67 12.52
C VAL A 278 3.12 -16.78 11.47
N VAL A 279 2.28 -16.71 10.43
CA VAL A 279 2.28 -17.69 9.32
C VAL A 279 3.65 -17.73 8.65
N MET A 280 4.23 -16.56 8.37
CA MET A 280 5.54 -16.45 7.75
C MET A 280 6.65 -17.00 8.64
N ARG A 281 6.64 -16.71 9.94
CA ARG A 281 7.61 -17.30 10.88
C ARG A 281 7.51 -18.83 10.93
N GLY A 282 6.30 -19.37 10.84
CA GLY A 282 6.07 -20.81 10.81
C GLY A 282 6.64 -21.44 9.54
N PHE A 283 6.47 -20.77 8.40
CA PHE A 283 7.07 -21.17 7.13
C PHE A 283 8.60 -21.08 7.14
N GLU A 284 9.16 -19.99 7.67
CA GLU A 284 10.60 -19.79 7.79
C GLU A 284 11.27 -20.95 8.53
N ARG A 285 10.80 -21.25 9.74
CA ARG A 285 11.33 -22.35 10.55
C ARG A 285 11.09 -23.73 9.94
N ALA A 286 9.93 -23.95 9.32
CA ALA A 286 9.54 -25.28 8.85
C ALA A 286 10.12 -25.64 7.48
N VAL A 287 10.44 -24.65 6.64
CA VAL A 287 10.75 -24.83 5.22
C VAL A 287 11.91 -23.96 4.77
N ALA A 288 11.83 -22.63 4.93
CA ALA A 288 12.79 -21.72 4.31
C ALA A 288 14.20 -21.91 4.86
N ASP A 289 14.37 -21.89 6.18
CA ASP A 289 15.70 -22.01 6.80
C ASP A 289 16.36 -23.36 6.44
N PRO A 290 15.70 -24.52 6.61
CA PRO A 290 16.27 -25.80 6.18
C PRO A 290 16.59 -25.86 4.69
N TRP A 291 15.74 -25.29 3.83
CA TRP A 291 15.94 -25.32 2.39
C TRP A 291 17.11 -24.46 1.95
N ILE A 292 17.23 -23.25 2.50
CA ILE A 292 18.35 -22.32 2.25
C ILE A 292 19.66 -22.95 2.73
N HIS A 293 19.68 -23.55 3.93
CA HIS A 293 20.85 -24.24 4.45
C HIS A 293 21.26 -25.45 3.60
N ALA A 294 20.31 -26.20 3.04
CA ALA A 294 20.58 -27.41 2.27
C ALA A 294 21.01 -27.15 0.82
N HIS A 295 20.42 -26.15 0.15
CA HIS A 295 20.66 -25.91 -1.29
C HIS A 295 21.57 -24.73 -1.57
N GLY A 296 21.74 -23.82 -0.60
CA GLY A 296 22.29 -22.49 -0.85
C GLY A 296 21.39 -21.68 -1.77
N LEU A 297 21.39 -20.35 -1.64
CA LEU A 297 20.77 -19.50 -2.64
C LEU A 297 21.73 -19.40 -3.83
N GLY A 298 21.62 -20.35 -4.77
CA GLY A 298 22.37 -20.35 -6.04
C GLY A 298 22.13 -19.13 -6.95
N LEU A 299 21.46 -18.10 -6.46
CA LEU A 299 21.26 -16.79 -7.09
C LEU A 299 22.54 -15.94 -7.19
N ALA A 300 23.70 -16.49 -6.83
CA ALA A 300 24.96 -15.77 -6.68
C ALA A 300 25.92 -15.85 -7.89
N TRP A 301 25.44 -16.05 -9.12
CA TRP A 301 26.33 -16.11 -10.30
C TRP A 301 25.76 -15.32 -11.48
N GLY A 302 26.15 -14.04 -11.58
CA GLY A 302 25.76 -13.15 -12.67
C GLY A 302 26.20 -11.69 -12.47
N SER A 303 25.96 -10.85 -13.47
CA SER A 303 26.14 -9.39 -13.37
C SER A 303 25.00 -8.75 -12.56
N ASP A 304 25.17 -7.50 -12.11
CA ASP A 304 24.07 -6.74 -11.46
C ASP A 304 22.82 -6.70 -12.34
N TRP A 305 23.00 -6.62 -13.65
CA TRP A 305 21.92 -6.62 -14.63
C TRP A 305 21.14 -7.93 -14.66
N SER A 306 21.80 -9.09 -14.63
CA SER A 306 21.10 -10.37 -14.63
C SER A 306 20.34 -10.61 -13.33
N LEU A 307 20.89 -10.17 -12.20
CA LEU A 307 20.18 -10.20 -10.92
C LEU A 307 18.94 -9.30 -10.97
N ALA A 308 19.09 -8.07 -11.46
CA ALA A 308 18.02 -7.09 -11.59
C ALA A 308 16.88 -7.56 -12.49
N THR A 309 17.19 -8.14 -13.66
CA THR A 309 16.16 -8.62 -14.59
C THR A 309 15.45 -9.86 -14.06
N THR A 310 16.19 -10.79 -13.46
CA THR A 310 15.61 -12.03 -12.91
C THR A 310 14.71 -11.74 -11.72
N LEU A 311 15.19 -10.95 -10.76
CA LEU A 311 14.40 -10.56 -9.58
C LEU A 311 13.17 -9.76 -9.97
N SER A 312 13.32 -8.76 -10.85
CA SER A 312 12.18 -7.99 -11.36
C SER A 312 11.16 -8.89 -12.04
N ALA A 313 11.59 -9.83 -12.89
CA ALA A 313 10.68 -10.76 -13.58
C ALA A 313 9.92 -11.67 -12.59
N VAL A 314 10.63 -12.21 -11.60
CA VAL A 314 10.01 -13.02 -10.54
C VAL A 314 9.02 -12.18 -9.74
N MET A 315 9.37 -10.96 -9.35
CA MET A 315 8.49 -10.07 -8.58
C MET A 315 7.27 -9.62 -9.38
N VAL A 316 7.40 -9.40 -10.70
CA VAL A 316 6.24 -9.13 -11.58
C VAL A 316 5.30 -10.32 -11.60
N VAL A 317 5.80 -11.54 -11.76
CA VAL A 317 4.95 -12.75 -11.76
C VAL A 317 4.33 -12.97 -10.38
N LEU A 318 5.13 -12.86 -9.32
CA LEU A 318 4.70 -13.11 -7.95
C LEU A 318 3.68 -12.08 -7.47
N SER A 319 3.85 -10.79 -7.76
CA SER A 319 2.90 -9.73 -7.38
C SER A 319 1.54 -9.84 -8.08
N ASN A 320 1.49 -10.48 -9.25
CA ASN A 320 0.23 -10.75 -9.95
C ASN A 320 -0.46 -12.04 -9.46
N LEU A 321 0.31 -13.03 -9.02
CA LEU A 321 -0.20 -14.30 -8.48
C LEU A 321 -0.61 -14.19 -7.01
N VAL A 322 0.18 -13.45 -6.24
CA VAL A 322 0.10 -13.30 -4.79
C VAL A 322 -0.02 -11.80 -4.50
N SER A 323 -0.94 -11.42 -3.61
CA SER A 323 -1.02 -10.05 -3.12
C SER A 323 0.36 -9.49 -2.73
N ASN A 324 0.61 -8.21 -3.03
CA ASN A 324 1.93 -7.58 -2.87
C ASN A 324 2.55 -7.75 -1.48
N VAL A 325 1.74 -7.66 -0.42
CA VAL A 325 2.21 -7.80 0.96
C VAL A 325 2.81 -9.19 1.24
N PRO A 326 2.06 -10.30 1.10
CA PRO A 326 2.65 -11.63 1.26
C PRO A 326 3.88 -11.85 0.38
N ALA A 327 3.86 -11.38 -0.87
CA ALA A 327 5.02 -11.47 -1.76
C ALA A 327 6.28 -10.86 -1.11
N VAL A 328 6.22 -9.62 -0.63
CA VAL A 328 7.36 -8.98 0.07
C VAL A 328 7.78 -9.75 1.33
N MET A 329 6.82 -10.31 2.08
CA MET A 329 7.13 -11.06 3.30
C MET A 329 7.89 -12.36 3.02
N LEU A 330 7.60 -13.06 1.92
CA LEU A 330 8.36 -14.25 1.50
C LEU A 330 9.84 -13.95 1.26
N TRP A 331 10.14 -12.75 0.79
CA TRP A 331 11.51 -12.34 0.50
C TRP A 331 12.28 -11.88 1.75
N ARG A 332 11.60 -11.54 2.85
CA ARG A 332 12.23 -11.05 4.09
C ARG A 332 13.36 -11.96 4.59
N SER A 333 13.14 -13.27 4.59
CA SER A 333 14.11 -14.27 5.06
C SER A 333 15.19 -14.61 4.02
N VAL A 334 14.91 -14.34 2.74
CA VAL A 334 15.82 -14.65 1.64
C VAL A 334 16.85 -13.53 1.44
N ILE A 335 16.41 -12.26 1.48
CA ILE A 335 17.23 -11.10 1.12
C ILE A 335 18.52 -10.96 1.97
N PRO A 336 18.50 -11.10 3.32
CA PRO A 336 19.71 -10.98 4.13
C PRO A 336 20.77 -12.03 3.81
N ASN A 337 20.36 -13.16 3.21
CA ASN A 337 21.24 -14.26 2.82
C ASN A 337 21.77 -14.13 1.38
N LEU A 338 21.38 -13.08 0.64
CA LEU A 338 21.83 -12.83 -0.73
C LEU A 338 23.01 -11.84 -0.76
N PRO A 339 23.98 -12.03 -1.69
CA PRO A 339 24.98 -11.01 -1.97
C PRO A 339 24.31 -9.74 -2.51
N ARG A 340 24.90 -8.57 -2.20
CA ARG A 340 24.37 -7.24 -2.62
C ARG A 340 22.95 -6.97 -2.09
N THR A 341 22.72 -7.23 -0.80
CA THR A 341 21.46 -7.00 -0.08
C THR A 341 20.83 -5.62 -0.37
N ASP A 342 21.66 -4.57 -0.41
CA ASP A 342 21.24 -3.20 -0.73
C ASP A 342 20.65 -3.04 -2.13
N LEU A 343 21.14 -3.81 -3.11
CA LEU A 343 20.62 -3.80 -4.48
C LEU A 343 19.30 -4.58 -4.53
N VAL A 344 19.23 -5.72 -3.85
CA VAL A 344 18.03 -6.57 -3.82
C VAL A 344 16.84 -5.85 -3.18
N TRP A 345 17.04 -5.09 -2.09
CA TRP A 345 15.98 -4.27 -1.50
C TRP A 345 15.49 -3.13 -2.42
N ARG A 346 16.28 -2.74 -3.42
CA ARG A 346 15.91 -1.68 -4.39
C ARG A 346 15.17 -2.21 -5.61
N LEU A 347 15.32 -3.49 -5.92
CA LEU A 347 14.74 -4.17 -7.09
C LEU A 347 13.34 -4.67 -6.75
#